data_AF-A0A845DXV1-F1
#
_entry.id   AF-A0A845DXV1-F1
#
_cell.length_a   1.000
_cell.length_b   1.000
_cell.length_c   1.000
_cell.angle_alpha   90.00
_cell.angle_beta   90.00
_cell.angle_gamma   90.00
#
_symmetry.space_group_name_H-M   'P 1'
#
loop_
_entity.id
_entity.type
_entity.pdbx_description
1 polymer ?
#
loop_
_entity_poly.entity_id
_entity_poly.type
_entity_poly.pdbx_seq_one_letter_code
_entity_poly.pdbx_strand_id
1 'polypeptide(L)'
;MMIIGIILTPIFLAALVYLLRFSWGQKGKTEEGKAVLNASYAKAAPIFPIGWLTIELYHEWIQSLSFSAYRDAMWILVLITFIFIGASLFRYRKAAGA
;
A
#
# COMPACT_ATOMS: atom_id res chain seq x y z
N MET A 1 10.88 14.89 4.10
CA MET A 1 10.79 13.41 4.03
C MET A 1 11.34 12.63 5.20
N MET A 2 12.44 13.05 5.82
CA MET A 2 13.13 12.23 6.82
C MET A 2 12.21 11.68 7.92
N ILE A 3 11.35 12.52 8.53
CA ILE A 3 10.44 12.08 9.60
C ILE A 3 9.33 11.14 9.08
N ILE A 4 8.67 11.50 7.98
CA ILE A 4 7.60 10.68 7.39
C ILE A 4 8.15 9.32 6.93
N GLY A 5 9.34 9.30 6.32
CA GLY A 5 10.04 8.08 5.93
C GLY A 5 10.41 7.22 7.14
N ILE A 6 10.97 7.81 8.20
CA ILE A 6 11.34 7.06 9.43
C ILE A 6 10.13 6.36 10.06
N ILE A 7 8.93 6.95 9.99
CA ILE A 7 7.72 6.36 10.57
C ILE A 7 7.05 5.38 9.60
N LEU A 8 6.83 5.79 8.34
CA LEU A 8 6.09 4.96 7.39
C LEU A 8 6.91 3.77 6.90
N THR A 9 8.23 3.88 6.79
CA THR A 9 9.07 2.79 6.27
C THR A 9 9.02 1.54 7.14
N PRO A 10 9.17 1.59 8.48
CA PRO A 10 9.00 0.41 9.34
C PRO A 10 7.62 -0.23 9.23
N ILE A 11 6.55 0.59 9.17
CA ILE A 11 5.16 0.11 9.05
C ILE A 11 4.97 -0.58 7.69
N PHE A 12 5.47 0.04 6.63
CA PHE A 12 5.49 -0.52 5.29
C PHE A 12 6.23 -1.87 5.26
N LEU A 13 7.42 -1.96 5.85
CA LEU A 13 8.20 -3.20 5.88
C LEU A 13 7.43 -4.30 6.63
N ALA A 14 6.80 -3.97 7.76
CA ALA A 14 5.96 -4.92 8.49
C ALA A 14 4.77 -5.40 7.64
N ALA A 15 4.07 -4.49 6.97
CA ALA A 15 2.96 -4.80 6.08
C ALA A 15 3.39 -5.65 4.88
N LEU A 16 4.54 -5.32 4.28
CA LEU A 16 5.11 -6.03 3.14
C LEU A 16 5.53 -7.44 3.54
N VAL A 17 6.24 -7.60 4.65
CA VAL A 17 6.63 -8.93 5.16
C VAL A 17 5.39 -9.77 5.47
N TYR A 18 4.35 -9.17 6.07
CA TYR A 18 3.09 -9.86 6.33
C TYR A 18 2.41 -10.32 5.03
N LEU A 19 2.30 -9.44 4.04
CA LEU A 19 1.74 -9.72 2.72
C LEU A 19 2.50 -10.86 2.01
N LEU A 20 3.83 -10.78 1.96
CA LEU A 20 4.68 -11.78 1.29
C LEU A 20 4.60 -13.13 1.99
N ARG A 21 4.64 -13.16 3.34
CA ARG A 21 4.50 -14.40 4.12
C ARG A 21 3.16 -15.08 3.88
N PHE A 22 2.08 -14.30 3.80
CA PHE A 22 0.77 -14.85 3.52
C PHE A 22 0.68 -15.37 2.08
N SER A 23 1.09 -14.57 1.10
CA SER A 23 1.04 -14.88 -0.33
C SER A 23 1.85 -16.13 -0.70
N TRP A 24 3.05 -16.26 -0.15
CA TRP A 24 3.92 -17.43 -0.41
C TRP A 24 3.62 -18.63 0.47
N GLY A 25 2.91 -18.44 1.58
CA GLY A 25 2.51 -19.51 2.49
C GLY A 25 1.41 -20.41 1.91
N GLN A 26 1.26 -21.60 2.48
CA GLN A 26 0.25 -22.57 2.02
C GLN A 26 -1.17 -22.01 2.06
N LYS A 27 -1.50 -21.22 3.10
CA LYS A 27 -2.81 -20.55 3.24
C LYS A 27 -3.10 -19.54 2.13
N GLY A 28 -2.10 -18.83 1.60
CA GLY A 28 -2.31 -17.88 0.50
C GLY A 28 -2.52 -18.54 -0.85
N LYS A 29 -2.13 -19.82 -0.98
CA LYS A 29 -2.25 -20.60 -2.22
C LYS A 29 -3.58 -21.32 -2.37
N THR A 30 -4.39 -21.40 -1.30
CA THR A 30 -5.76 -21.92 -1.39
C THR A 30 -6.66 -20.93 -2.13
N GLU A 31 -7.78 -21.41 -2.68
CA GLU A 31 -8.75 -20.53 -3.35
C GLU A 31 -9.31 -19.45 -2.41
N GLU A 32 -9.60 -19.81 -1.15
CA GLU A 32 -9.99 -18.86 -0.12
C GLU A 32 -8.90 -17.82 0.17
N GLY A 33 -7.64 -18.25 0.27
CA GLY A 33 -6.50 -17.36 0.48
C GLY A 33 -6.29 -16.39 -0.66
N LYS A 34 -6.41 -16.86 -1.91
CA LYS A 34 -6.38 -16.01 -3.10
C LYS A 34 -7.54 -15.02 -3.12
N ALA A 35 -8.75 -15.44 -2.73
CA ALA A 35 -9.90 -14.54 -2.65
C ALA A 35 -9.67 -13.42 -1.62
N VAL A 36 -9.10 -13.76 -0.45
CA VAL A 36 -8.72 -12.77 0.58
C VAL A 36 -7.63 -11.81 0.07
N LEU A 37 -6.61 -12.32 -0.62
CA LEU A 37 -5.58 -11.49 -1.24
C LEU A 37 -6.17 -10.54 -2.28
N ASN A 38 -6.97 -11.06 -3.21
CA ASN A 38 -7.61 -10.28 -4.26
C ASN A 38 -8.53 -9.20 -3.67
N ALA A 39 -9.31 -9.52 -2.63
CA ALA A 39 -10.13 -8.52 -1.93
C ALA A 39 -9.27 -7.42 -1.27
N SER A 40 -8.11 -7.80 -0.71
CA SER A 40 -7.17 -6.85 -0.11
C SER A 40 -6.55 -5.92 -1.14
N TYR A 41 -6.14 -6.46 -2.29
CA TYR A 41 -5.64 -5.67 -3.42
C TYR A 41 -6.73 -4.80 -4.02
N ALA A 42 -7.92 -5.32 -4.28
CA ALA A 42 -9.05 -4.58 -4.85
C ALA A 42 -9.44 -3.38 -3.99
N LYS A 43 -9.41 -3.54 -2.66
CA LYS A 43 -9.68 -2.44 -1.72
C LYS A 43 -8.62 -1.34 -1.76
N ALA A 44 -7.36 -1.70 -1.96
CA ALA A 44 -6.24 -0.74 -2.01
C ALA A 44 -5.96 -0.21 -3.43
N ALA A 45 -6.48 -0.87 -4.47
CA ALA A 45 -6.23 -0.54 -5.87
C ALA A 45 -6.51 0.93 -6.23
N PRO A 46 -7.55 1.59 -5.69
CA PRO A 46 -7.79 3.00 -6.00
C PRO A 46 -6.75 3.97 -5.42
N ILE A 47 -6.03 3.58 -4.36
CA ILE A 47 -5.14 4.48 -3.61
C ILE A 47 -4.03 5.02 -4.52
N PHE A 48 -3.38 4.13 -5.28
CA PHE A 48 -2.27 4.51 -6.14
C PHE A 48 -2.68 5.45 -7.29
N PRO A 49 -3.65 5.13 -8.17
CA PRO A 49 -4.03 6.02 -9.26
C PRO A 49 -4.64 7.34 -8.77
N ILE A 50 -5.44 7.33 -7.69
CA ILE A 50 -6.00 8.57 -7.13
C ILE A 50 -4.90 9.44 -6.53
N GLY A 51 -4.00 8.84 -5.73
CA GLY A 51 -2.90 9.56 -5.13
C GLY A 51 -1.90 10.10 -6.16
N TRP A 52 -1.60 9.32 -7.19
CA TRP A 52 -0.77 9.77 -8.32
C TRP A 52 -1.42 10.94 -9.03
N LEU A 53 -2.69 10.83 -9.44
CA LEU A 53 -3.41 11.92 -10.09
C LEU A 53 -3.46 13.17 -9.22
N THR A 54 -3.59 13.02 -7.90
CA THR A 54 -3.54 14.15 -6.96
C THR A 54 -2.18 14.85 -6.97
N ILE A 55 -1.08 14.10 -7.02
CA ILE A 55 0.28 14.65 -7.10
C ILE A 55 0.47 15.40 -8.44
N GLU A 56 0.04 14.81 -9.55
CA GLU A 56 0.13 15.44 -10.88
C GLU A 56 -0.70 16.72 -10.94
N LEU A 57 -1.95 16.69 -10.48
CA LEU A 57 -2.81 17.88 -10.48
C LEU A 57 -2.23 19.00 -9.59
N TYR A 58 -1.62 18.65 -8.46
CA TYR A 58 -0.94 19.63 -7.61
C TYR A 58 0.26 20.25 -8.33
N HIS A 59 1.09 19.41 -8.97
CA HIS A 59 2.29 19.84 -9.70
C HIS A 59 1.95 20.81 -10.83
N GLU A 60 0.93 20.50 -11.62
CA GLU A 60 0.56 21.27 -12.81
C GLU A 60 -0.25 22.53 -12.48
N TRP A 61 -1.19 22.46 -11.53
CA TRP A 61 -2.20 23.51 -11.36
C TRP A 61 -2.01 24.38 -10.11
N ILE A 62 -1.24 23.92 -9.11
CA ILE A 62 -1.08 24.65 -7.84
C ILE A 62 0.35 25.16 -7.71
N GLN A 63 1.32 24.24 -7.70
CA GLN A 63 2.73 24.59 -7.59
C GLN A 63 3.60 23.49 -8.17
N SER A 64 4.52 23.86 -9.05
CA SER A 64 5.50 22.92 -9.57
C SER A 64 6.37 22.36 -8.44
N LEU A 65 6.39 21.03 -8.35
CA LEU A 65 7.22 20.29 -7.42
C LEU A 65 8.62 20.15 -7.99
N SER A 66 9.63 20.39 -7.16
CA SER A 66 11.00 19.97 -7.51
C SER A 66 11.04 18.45 -7.68
N PHE A 67 12.02 17.95 -8.44
CA PHE A 67 12.22 16.50 -8.61
C PHE A 67 12.30 15.76 -7.26
N SER A 68 13.00 16.34 -6.28
CA SER A 68 13.09 15.77 -4.94
C SER A 68 11.73 15.64 -4.28
N ALA A 69 10.92 16.70 -4.27
CA ALA A 69 9.59 16.70 -3.67
C ALA A 69 8.62 15.73 -4.38
N TYR A 70 8.68 15.65 -5.71
CA TYR A 70 7.88 14.70 -6.48
C TYR A 70 8.24 13.25 -6.16
N ARG A 71 9.54 12.90 -6.24
CA ARG A 71 10.04 11.56 -5.90
C ARG A 71 9.61 11.15 -4.50
N ASP A 72 9.71 12.09 -3.58
CA ASP A 72 9.39 11.93 -2.19
C ASP A 72 7.87 11.72 -1.94
N ALA A 73 7.01 12.44 -2.66
CA ALA A 73 5.56 12.23 -2.65
C ALA A 73 5.16 10.88 -3.26
N MET A 74 5.78 10.49 -4.37
CA MET A 74 5.61 9.16 -4.97
C MET A 74 6.04 8.05 -4.02
N TRP A 75 7.13 8.25 -3.28
CA TRP A 75 7.57 7.30 -2.27
C TRP A 75 6.52 7.13 -1.16
N ILE A 76 5.97 8.22 -0.63
CA ILE A 76 4.87 8.16 0.36
C ILE A 76 3.66 7.41 -0.21
N LEU A 77 3.29 7.67 -1.46
CA LEU A 77 2.17 7.00 -2.12
C LEU A 77 2.37 5.48 -2.17
N VAL A 78 3.57 5.01 -2.53
CA VAL A 78 3.92 3.59 -2.52
C VAL A 78 3.81 3.01 -1.11
N LEU A 79 4.39 3.68 -0.11
CA LEU A 79 4.35 3.21 1.28
C LEU A 79 2.90 3.04 1.76
N ILE A 80 2.06 4.08 1.59
CA ILE A 80 0.66 4.06 2.02
C ILE A 80 -0.11 2.94 1.31
N THR A 81 0.10 2.75 0.01
CA THR A 81 -0.57 1.72 -0.78
C THR A 81 -0.34 0.34 -0.19
N PHE A 82 0.92 -0.03 0.07
CA PHE A 82 1.27 -1.33 0.64
C PHE A 82 0.84 -1.50 2.09
N ILE A 83 0.89 -0.43 2.89
CA ILE A 83 0.36 -0.44 4.26
C ILE A 83 -1.14 -0.78 4.24
N PHE A 84 -1.91 -0.16 3.34
CA PHE A 84 -3.34 -0.44 3.20
C PHE A 84 -3.64 -1.86 2.68
N ILE A 85 -2.82 -2.40 1.77
CA ILE A 85 -2.92 -3.79 1.34
C ILE A 85 -2.72 -4.73 2.55
N GLY A 86 -1.62 -4.54 3.30
CA GLY A 86 -1.31 -5.37 4.47
C GLY A 86 -2.37 -5.28 5.57
N ALA A 87 -2.87 -4.07 5.86
CA ALA A 87 -3.94 -3.85 6.83
C ALA A 87 -5.27 -4.50 6.39
N SER A 88 -5.61 -4.40 5.10
CA SER A 88 -6.81 -5.05 4.54
C SER A 88 -6.71 -6.56 4.62
N LEU A 89 -5.56 -7.12 4.28
CA LEU A 89 -5.27 -8.55 4.39
C LEU A 89 -5.40 -9.05 5.84
N PHE A 90 -4.88 -8.30 6.81
CA PHE A 90 -5.04 -8.63 8.22
C PHE A 90 -6.52 -8.66 8.64
N ARG A 91 -7.30 -7.67 8.20
CA ARG A 91 -8.73 -7.57 8.53
C ARG A 91 -9.55 -8.68 7.88
N TYR A 92 -9.37 -8.95 6.59
CA TYR A 92 -10.13 -9.99 5.89
C TYR A 92 -9.81 -11.38 6.40
N ARG A 93 -8.54 -11.65 6.71
CA ARG A 93 -8.16 -12.92 7.35
C ARG A 93 -8.86 -13.11 8.70
N LYS A 94 -8.87 -12.08 9.55
CA LYS A 94 -9.57 -12.13 10.85
C LYS A 94 -11.07 -12.35 10.69
N ALA A 95 -11.69 -11.74 9.69
CA ALA A 95 -13.12 -11.92 9.39
C ALA A 95 -13.45 -13.30 8.83
N ALA A 96 -12.52 -13.93 8.11
CA ALA A 96 -12.67 -15.25 7.51
C ALA A 96 -12.42 -16.43 8.49
N GLY A 97 -12.10 -16.17 9.76
CA GLY A 97 -11.91 -17.22 10.78
C GLY A 97 -10.65 -18.09 10.62
N ALA A 98 -9.60 -17.60 9.92
CA ALA A 98 -8.40 -18.38 9.55
C ALA A 98 -7.07 -17.95 10.19
#